data_AF-A0A6A4QSZ7-F1
#
_entry.id   AF-A0A6A4QSZ7-F1
#
_cell.length_a   1.000
_cell.length_b   1.000
_cell.length_c   1.000
_cell.angle_alpha   90.00
_cell.angle_beta   90.00
_cell.angle_gamma   90.00
#
_symmetry.space_group_name_H-M   'P 1'
#
loop_
_entity.id
_entity.type
_entity.pdbx_description
1 polymer ?
#
loop_
_entity_poly.entity_id
_entity_poly.type
_entity_poly.pdbx_seq_one_letter_code
_entity_poly.pdbx_strand_id
1 'polypeptide(L)'
;MIIKYCPRCKEHRQASKKLDLWRLPEVLVIHLKRFQYSRFMKNKLETYVNFPVDNLDLSAYISYGNDKPYRYMLYAISNHYGSTGGGHYTAFVHHGGDQWYDFDDSHVHPISKEKIKSASAYVLFYRRCFE
;
A
#
# COMPACT_ATOMS: atom_id res chain seq x y z
N MET A 1 -3.31 -10.27 20.24
CA MET A 1 -4.45 -11.19 20.48
C MET A 1 -5.71 -10.36 20.66
N ILE A 2 -6.86 -10.89 20.24
CA ILE A 2 -8.14 -10.17 20.33
C ILE A 2 -9.10 -10.93 21.24
N ILE A 3 -9.97 -10.20 21.95
CA ILE A 3 -11.08 -10.81 22.67
C ILE A 3 -12.23 -11.01 21.68
N LYS A 4 -12.68 -12.26 21.53
CA LYS A 4 -13.79 -12.62 20.66
C LYS A 4 -14.73 -13.58 21.37
N TYR A 5 -16.03 -13.42 21.12
CA TYR A 5 -17.03 -14.36 21.62
C TYR A 5 -16.84 -15.72 20.95
N CYS A 6 -16.67 -16.76 21.75
CA CYS A 6 -16.59 -18.13 21.27
C CYS A 6 -17.97 -18.78 21.35
N PRO A 7 -18.62 -19.12 20.22
CA PRO A 7 -19.95 -19.72 20.24
C PRO A 7 -20.00 -21.08 20.93
N ARG A 8 -18.87 -21.80 21.01
CA ARG A 8 -18.77 -23.10 21.69
C ARG A 8 -18.64 -22.97 23.21
N CYS A 9 -17.84 -22.04 23.69
CA CYS A 9 -17.65 -21.79 25.13
C CYS A 9 -18.77 -20.90 25.73
N LYS A 10 -19.54 -20.21 24.87
CA LYS A 10 -20.58 -19.25 25.25
C LYS A 10 -20.06 -18.06 26.07
N GLU A 11 -18.83 -17.64 25.80
CA GLU A 11 -18.20 -16.52 26.49
C GLU A 11 -17.10 -15.87 25.64
N HIS A 12 -16.62 -14.71 26.10
CA HIS A 12 -15.51 -14.00 25.47
C HIS A 12 -14.18 -14.67 25.82
N ARG A 13 -13.43 -15.08 24.80
CA ARG A 13 -12.12 -15.72 24.94
C ARG A 13 -11.06 -14.95 24.17
N GLN A 14 -9.83 -15.11 24.64
CA GLN A 14 -8.66 -14.68 23.90
C GLN A 14 -8.50 -15.54 22.65
N ALA A 15 -8.41 -14.90 21.50
CA ALA A 15 -8.37 -15.55 20.20
C ALA A 15 -7.19 -15.05 19.35
N SER A 16 -6.69 -15.96 18.52
CA SER A 16 -5.80 -15.66 17.41
C SER A 16 -6.62 -15.24 16.20
N LYS A 17 -6.16 -14.22 15.47
CA LYS A 17 -6.77 -13.76 14.22
C LYS A 17 -5.75 -13.88 13.10
N LYS A 18 -6.13 -14.57 12.03
CA LYS A 18 -5.40 -14.63 10.76
C LYS A 18 -6.24 -13.94 9.69
N LEU A 19 -5.58 -13.26 8.76
CA LEU A 19 -6.18 -12.67 7.56
C LEU A 19 -5.44 -13.26 6.37
N ASP A 20 -6.20 -13.72 5.39
CA ASP A 20 -5.70 -14.39 4.19
C ASP A 20 -6.29 -13.69 2.96
N LEU A 21 -5.52 -13.65 1.87
CA LEU A 21 -6.01 -13.09 0.60
C LEU A 21 -6.76 -14.18 -0.17
N TRP A 22 -8.03 -13.93 -0.45
CA TRP A 22 -8.88 -14.89 -1.18
C TRP A 22 -8.97 -14.58 -2.67
N ARG A 23 -9.17 -13.30 -3.01
CA ARG A 23 -9.23 -12.78 -4.38
C ARG A 23 -8.63 -11.38 -4.39
N LEU A 24 -8.03 -10.98 -5.52
CA LEU A 24 -7.48 -9.64 -5.70
C LEU A 24 -8.21 -8.86 -6.80
N PRO A 25 -8.35 -7.53 -6.63
CA PRO A 25 -9.04 -6.66 -7.57
C PRO A 25 -8.20 -6.36 -8.84
N GLU A 26 -8.82 -5.76 -9.86
CA GLU A 26 -8.09 -5.18 -11.00
C GLU A 26 -7.23 -3.99 -10.57
N VAL A 27 -7.74 -3.12 -9.70
CA VAL A 27 -6.99 -2.02 -9.11
C VAL A 27 -6.74 -2.34 -7.64
N LEU A 28 -5.47 -2.58 -7.31
CA LEU A 28 -5.02 -2.89 -5.96
C LEU A 28 -4.45 -1.63 -5.30
N VAL A 29 -5.02 -1.27 -4.16
CA VAL A 29 -4.55 -0.14 -3.34
C VAL A 29 -3.86 -0.69 -2.10
N ILE A 30 -2.58 -0.36 -1.92
CA ILE A 30 -1.77 -0.78 -0.77
C ILE A 30 -1.45 0.46 0.06
N HIS A 31 -2.04 0.54 1.25
CA HIS A 31 -1.74 1.58 2.23
C HIS A 31 -0.68 1.08 3.23
N LEU A 32 0.47 1.76 3.26
CA LEU A 32 1.52 1.53 4.24
C LEU A 32 1.12 2.24 5.54
N LYS A 33 0.84 1.46 6.60
CA LYS A 33 0.39 1.99 7.91
C LYS A 33 1.51 2.71 8.66
N ARG A 34 1.87 3.91 8.20
CA ARG A 34 2.97 4.70 8.75
C ARG A 34 2.61 5.48 10.00
N PHE A 35 1.35 5.90 10.14
CA PHE A 35 0.95 6.73 11.27
C PHE A 35 0.56 5.88 12.48
N GLN A 36 1.17 6.18 13.62
CA GLN A 36 0.89 5.56 14.90
C GLN A 36 0.41 6.62 15.87
N TYR A 37 -0.77 6.39 16.46
CA TYR A 37 -1.36 7.26 17.46
C TYR A 37 -1.41 6.50 18.78
N SER A 38 -0.73 7.03 19.78
CA SER A 38 -0.91 6.65 21.19
C SER A 38 -1.52 7.82 21.95
N ARG A 39 -1.95 7.59 23.19
CA ARG A 39 -2.54 8.63 24.06
C ARG A 39 -1.64 9.87 24.22
N PHE A 40 -0.32 9.71 24.11
CA PHE A 40 0.65 10.78 24.39
C PHE A 40 1.58 11.10 23.24
N MET A 41 1.70 10.22 22.24
CA MET A 41 2.61 10.40 21.11
C MET A 41 1.91 10.10 19.80
N LYS A 42 2.13 10.99 18.83
CA LYS A 42 1.79 10.78 17.43
C LYS A 42 3.10 10.63 16.67
N ASN A 43 3.36 9.46 16.09
CA ASN A 43 4.58 9.21 15.32
C ASN A 43 4.26 8.82 13.88
N LYS A 44 5.16 9.16 12.96
CA LYS A 44 5.15 8.68 11.57
C LYS A 44 6.37 7.78 11.36
N LEU A 45 6.13 6.58 10.87
CA LEU A 45 7.19 5.66 10.48
C LEU A 45 7.79 6.07 9.13
N GLU A 46 9.05 6.47 9.15
CA GLU A 46 9.82 6.87 7.96
C GLU A 46 10.64 5.72 7.35
N THR A 47 10.33 4.48 7.74
CA THR A 47 11.00 3.29 7.22
C THR A 47 10.87 3.22 5.69
N TYR A 48 12.00 3.06 5.01
CA TYR A 48 12.01 2.79 3.58
C TYR A 48 11.39 1.41 3.32
N VAL A 49 10.36 1.35 2.47
CA VAL A 49 9.72 0.10 2.05
C VAL A 49 10.10 -0.12 0.60
N ASN A 50 10.82 -1.21 0.33
CA ASN A 50 11.15 -1.58 -1.04
C ASN A 50 9.93 -2.24 -1.69
N PHE A 51 9.36 -1.61 -2.71
CA PHE A 51 8.24 -2.16 -3.49
C PHE A 51 8.61 -2.25 -4.99
N PRO A 52 8.12 -3.27 -5.72
CA PRO A 52 8.33 -3.40 -7.15
C PRO A 52 7.51 -2.36 -7.92
N VAL A 53 8.11 -1.68 -8.89
CA VAL A 53 7.38 -0.77 -9.79
C VAL A 53 6.67 -1.59 -10.86
N ASP A 54 7.39 -2.54 -11.43
CA ASP A 54 6.90 -3.48 -12.44
C ASP A 54 6.77 -4.88 -11.83
N ASN A 55 5.77 -5.64 -12.31
CA ASN A 55 5.61 -7.07 -12.04
C ASN A 55 5.55 -7.43 -10.54
N LEU A 56 4.70 -6.75 -9.76
CA LEU A 56 4.33 -7.21 -8.43
C LEU A 56 3.50 -8.50 -8.56
N ASP A 57 4.12 -9.66 -8.26
CA ASP A 57 3.45 -10.96 -8.27
C ASP A 57 2.94 -11.33 -6.87
N LEU A 58 1.62 -11.37 -6.72
CA LEU A 58 0.95 -11.74 -5.47
C LEU A 58 0.38 -13.16 -5.47
N SER A 59 0.64 -13.96 -6.51
CA SER A 59 0.03 -15.28 -6.70
C SER A 59 0.35 -16.22 -5.53
N ALA A 60 1.57 -16.16 -4.99
CA ALA A 60 2.01 -16.96 -3.85
C ALA A 60 1.29 -16.63 -2.52
N TYR A 61 0.58 -15.50 -2.43
CA TYR A 61 -0.11 -15.06 -1.21
C TYR A 61 -1.62 -15.34 -1.24
N ILE A 62 -2.14 -15.92 -2.33
CA ILE A 62 -3.56 -16.25 -2.48
C ILE A 62 -3.84 -17.63 -1.89
N SER A 63 -4.81 -17.70 -0.98
CA SER A 63 -5.14 -18.93 -0.26
C SER A 63 -6.02 -19.90 -1.05
N TYR A 64 -6.62 -19.48 -2.16
CA TYR A 64 -7.56 -20.31 -2.92
C TYR A 64 -7.63 -19.94 -4.41
N GLY A 65 -7.54 -20.94 -5.29
CA GLY A 65 -7.65 -20.77 -6.75
C GLY A 65 -6.39 -20.16 -7.36
N ASN A 66 -5.51 -21.00 -7.91
CA ASN A 66 -4.20 -20.59 -8.44
C ASN A 66 -4.18 -20.52 -9.98
N ASP A 67 -5.34 -20.42 -10.63
CA ASP A 67 -5.44 -20.62 -12.08
C ASP A 67 -5.04 -19.39 -12.90
N LYS A 68 -4.79 -18.24 -12.27
CA LYS A 68 -4.39 -17.01 -12.96
C LYS A 68 -3.30 -16.26 -12.22
N PRO A 69 -2.25 -15.77 -12.90
CA PRO A 69 -1.25 -14.91 -12.27
C PRO A 69 -1.88 -13.62 -11.76
N TYR A 70 -1.49 -13.21 -10.56
CA TYR A 70 -1.85 -11.94 -9.94
C TYR A 70 -0.67 -10.97 -10.01
N ARG A 71 -0.36 -10.55 -11.25
CA ARG A 71 0.70 -9.59 -11.56
C ARG A 71 0.15 -8.19 -11.68
N TYR A 72 0.89 -7.22 -11.14
CA TYR A 72 0.50 -5.81 -11.16
C TYR A 72 1.65 -4.89 -11.56
N MET A 73 1.30 -3.76 -12.16
CA MET A 73 2.19 -2.62 -12.39
C MET A 73 1.75 -1.44 -11.53
N LEU A 74 2.71 -0.78 -10.90
CA LEU A 74 2.49 0.45 -10.17
C LEU A 74 2.21 1.58 -11.17
N TYR A 75 1.15 2.35 -10.96
CA TYR A 75 0.83 3.49 -11.81
C TYR A 75 0.65 4.80 -11.05
N ALA A 76 0.48 4.76 -9.73
CA ALA A 76 0.50 5.96 -8.91
C ALA A 76 1.00 5.69 -7.49
N ILE A 77 1.56 6.72 -6.87
CA ILE A 77 2.04 6.74 -5.49
C ILE A 77 1.52 8.04 -4.87
N SER A 78 0.80 7.95 -3.76
CA SER A 78 0.60 9.10 -2.88
C SER A 78 1.76 9.15 -1.88
N ASN A 79 2.46 10.29 -1.87
CA ASN A 79 3.58 10.56 -0.98
C ASN A 79 3.11 11.41 0.20
N HIS A 80 3.77 11.28 1.34
CA HIS A 80 3.58 12.18 2.47
C HIS A 80 4.92 12.64 3.05
N TYR A 81 5.08 13.95 3.17
CA TYR A 81 6.23 14.63 3.77
C TYR A 81 5.83 15.29 5.09
N GLY A 82 6.77 15.45 6.00
CA GLY A 82 6.49 16.00 7.33
C GLY A 82 5.87 14.97 8.29
N SER A 83 5.34 15.48 9.41
CA SER A 83 4.99 14.74 10.61
C SER A 83 3.47 14.55 10.77
N THR A 84 3.05 13.98 11.90
CA THR A 84 1.64 13.80 12.27
C THR A 84 0.92 15.10 12.66
N GLY A 85 1.66 16.17 12.98
CA GLY A 85 1.11 17.48 13.36
C GLY A 85 0.96 18.45 12.18
N GLY A 86 1.49 18.09 11.02
CA GLY A 86 1.53 18.92 9.83
C GLY A 86 2.45 18.26 8.80
N GLY A 87 1.98 18.23 7.56
CA GLY A 87 2.66 17.55 6.47
C GLY A 87 2.12 17.99 5.12
N HIS A 88 2.70 17.44 4.07
CA HIS A 88 2.37 17.76 2.69
C HIS A 88 2.22 16.48 1.87
N TYR A 89 1.20 16.44 1.02
CA TYR A 89 0.94 15.29 0.15
C TYR A 89 1.24 15.67 -1.29
N THR A 90 1.99 14.82 -1.97
CA THR A 90 2.19 14.90 -3.43
C THR A 90 1.83 13.56 -4.06
N ALA A 91 1.79 13.50 -5.38
CA ALA A 91 1.54 12.26 -6.10
C ALA A 91 2.54 12.03 -7.23
N PHE A 92 3.14 10.84 -7.29
CA PHE A 92 3.83 10.38 -8.49
C PHE A 92 2.84 9.57 -9.33
N VAL A 93 2.68 9.90 -10.61
CA VAL A 93 1.75 9.20 -11.51
C VAL A 93 2.45 8.84 -12.82
N HIS A 94 2.26 7.60 -13.26
CA HIS A 94 2.69 7.13 -14.57
C HIS A 94 1.66 7.58 -15.63
N HIS A 95 2.11 8.34 -16.63
CA HIS A 95 1.23 8.89 -17.66
C HIS A 95 1.70 8.49 -19.06
N GLY A 96 1.43 7.24 -19.44
CA GLY A 96 1.69 6.72 -20.80
C GLY A 96 3.17 6.64 -21.18
N GLY A 97 3.50 5.77 -22.14
CA GLY A 97 4.89 5.48 -22.48
C GLY A 97 5.65 4.90 -21.28
N ASP A 98 6.77 5.51 -20.92
CA ASP A 98 7.60 5.18 -19.75
C ASP A 98 7.88 6.43 -18.88
N GLN A 99 6.95 7.39 -18.88
CA GLN A 99 7.13 8.68 -18.21
C GLN A 99 6.32 8.78 -16.91
N TRP A 100 7.01 9.18 -15.85
CA TRP A 100 6.41 9.54 -14.57
C TRP A 100 6.39 11.05 -14.38
N TYR A 101 5.39 11.53 -13.65
CA TYR A 101 5.24 12.92 -13.26
C TYR A 101 5.04 13.04 -11.75
N ASP A 102 5.63 14.05 -11.17
CA ASP A 102 5.38 14.53 -9.82
C ASP A 102 4.32 15.64 -9.86
N PHE A 103 3.24 15.42 -9.13
CA PHE A 103 2.13 16.34 -8.96
C PHE A 103 2.20 16.89 -7.53
N ASP A 104 2.65 18.15 -7.43
CA ASP A 104 2.77 18.92 -6.21
C ASP A 104 1.85 20.13 -6.30
N ASP A 105 0.60 19.96 -5.83
CA ASP A 105 -0.48 20.92 -5.94
C ASP A 105 -0.69 21.42 -7.40
N SER A 106 -0.37 22.68 -7.68
CA SER A 106 -0.48 23.29 -9.01
C SER A 106 0.74 23.02 -9.91
N HIS A 107 1.78 22.38 -9.39
CA HIS A 107 3.03 22.15 -10.10
C HIS A 107 3.12 20.70 -10.56
N VAL A 108 3.40 20.52 -11.86
CA VAL A 108 3.55 19.21 -12.47
C VAL A 108 4.89 19.15 -13.18
N HIS A 109 5.73 18.20 -12.78
CA HIS A 109 7.09 18.06 -13.32
C HIS A 109 7.40 16.61 -13.67
N PRO A 110 8.17 16.35 -14.74
CA PRO A 110 8.63 15.00 -15.03
C PRO A 110 9.57 14.51 -13.93
N ILE A 111 9.43 13.25 -13.53
CA ILE A 111 10.31 12.57 -12.57
C ILE A 111 10.79 11.25 -13.15
N SER A 112 12.02 10.86 -12.83
CA SER A 112 12.58 9.60 -13.29
C SER A 112 12.12 8.42 -12.42
N LYS A 113 12.01 7.24 -13.03
CA LYS A 113 11.52 6.01 -12.37
C LYS A 113 12.36 5.61 -11.15
N GLU A 114 13.63 5.97 -11.10
CA GLU A 114 14.54 5.69 -9.99
C GLU A 114 14.21 6.50 -8.74
N LYS A 115 13.61 7.69 -8.92
CA LYS A 115 13.30 8.63 -7.84
C LYS A 115 11.93 8.41 -7.20
N ILE A 116 11.04 7.64 -7.85
CA ILE A 116 9.68 7.42 -7.33
C ILE A 116 9.66 6.52 -6.09
N LYS A 117 10.74 5.75 -5.86
CA LYS A 117 10.88 4.86 -4.70
C LYS A 117 11.54 5.61 -3.56
N SER A 118 10.74 6.03 -2.59
CA SER A 118 11.19 6.82 -1.45
C SER A 118 10.57 6.35 -0.13
N ALA A 119 11.11 6.84 0.98
CA ALA A 119 10.48 6.69 2.29
C ALA A 119 9.16 7.48 2.44
N SER A 120 8.90 8.46 1.56
CA SER A 120 7.66 9.25 1.58
C SER A 120 6.46 8.49 1.00
N ALA A 121 6.67 7.41 0.24
CA ALA A 121 5.58 6.61 -0.32
C ALA A 121 4.63 6.12 0.78
N TYR A 122 3.35 6.46 0.67
CA TYR A 122 2.33 6.21 1.69
C TYR A 122 1.20 5.30 1.19
N VAL A 123 0.64 5.60 0.02
CA VAL A 123 -0.35 4.75 -0.64
C VAL A 123 0.13 4.41 -2.04
N LEU A 124 0.18 3.11 -2.36
CA LEU A 124 0.60 2.59 -3.66
C LEU A 124 -0.63 2.14 -4.44
N PHE A 125 -0.70 2.53 -5.70
CA PHE A 125 -1.78 2.17 -6.61
C PHE A 125 -1.23 1.29 -7.73
N TYR A 126 -1.71 0.05 -7.73
CA TYR A 126 -1.32 -0.99 -8.66
C TYR A 126 -2.49 -1.33 -9.59
N ARG A 127 -2.21 -1.53 -10.87
CA ARG A 127 -3.17 -2.04 -11.85
C ARG A 127 -2.75 -3.44 -12.29
N ARG A 128 -3.71 -4.35 -12.36
CA ARG A 128 -3.47 -5.73 -12.78
C ARG A 128 -3.01 -5.76 -14.24
N CYS A 129 -1.97 -6.53 -14.52
CA CYS A 129 -1.59 -6.85 -15.88
C CYS A 129 -2.55 -7.92 -16.42
N PHE A 130 -3.17 -7.67 -17.56
CA PHE A 130 -3.87 -8.70 -18.31
C PHE A 130 -2.89 -9.22 -19.37
N GLU A 131 -2.60 -10.53 -19.33
CA GLU A 131 -2.00 -11.25 -20.45
C GLU A 131 -3.06 -11.47 -21.54
#